data_AF-A0A850SAL6-F1
#
_entry.id   AF-A0A850SAL6-F1
#
_cell.length_a   1.000
_cell.length_b   1.000
_cell.length_c   1.000
_cell.angle_alpha   90.00
_cell.angle_beta   90.00
_cell.angle_gamma   90.00
#
_symmetry.space_group_name_H-M   'P 1'
#
loop_
_entity.id
_entity.type
_entity.pdbx_description
1 polymer ?
#
loop_
_entity_poly.entity_id
_entity_poly.type
_entity_poly.pdbx_seq_one_letter_code
_entity_poly.pdbx_strand_id
1 'polypeptide(L)'
;MAHPLAAFIEETGDTLAAFARRVGAPDDLMKAIVADQAAPDPMLARRIVDATCGAISFEQLMSGRETVVLDLSQRLTADSALDLGRLATAIRESYAEAFEVRIPSAEFDIAAEAVAHTYAALARVTSERGAGRLAQALRPVLREILKDHGALPGDPQALEAAVLTAVERYRRL
;
A
#
# COMPACT_ATOMS: atom_id res chain seq x y z
N MET A 1 27.26 0.29 -25.09
CA MET A 1 26.22 -0.76 -24.92
C MET A 1 24.90 -0.04 -24.70
N ALA A 2 23.79 -0.53 -25.25
CA ALA A 2 22.50 0.09 -24.99
C ALA A 2 22.10 -0.15 -23.52
N HIS A 3 21.64 0.90 -22.83
CA HIS A 3 21.15 0.79 -21.46
C HIS A 3 19.96 -0.19 -21.42
N PRO A 4 19.84 -1.09 -20.43
CA PRO A 4 18.81 -2.13 -20.40
C PRO A 4 17.38 -1.56 -20.46
N LEU A 5 17.16 -0.38 -19.89
CA LEU A 5 15.88 0.33 -20.00
C LEU A 5 15.56 0.83 -21.40
N ALA A 6 16.56 1.23 -22.19
CA ALA A 6 16.35 1.64 -23.57
C ALA A 6 15.87 0.47 -24.42
N ALA A 7 16.56 -0.68 -24.29
CA ALA A 7 16.23 -1.90 -25.00
C ALA A 7 14.82 -2.39 -24.67
N PHE A 8 14.45 -2.41 -23.39
CA PHE A 8 13.12 -2.81 -22.96
C PHE A 8 12.01 -1.92 -23.55
N ILE A 9 12.21 -0.60 -23.57
CA ILE A 9 11.22 0.34 -24.10
C ILE A 9 11.05 0.16 -25.62
N GLU A 10 12.15 -0.08 -26.33
CA GLU A 10 12.12 -0.37 -27.77
C GLU A 10 11.41 -1.71 -28.06
N GLU A 11 11.73 -2.77 -27.32
CA GLU A 11 11.10 -4.09 -27.48
C GLU A 11 9.60 -4.09 -27.20
N THR A 12 9.15 -3.26 -26.26
CA THR A 12 7.73 -3.16 -25.87
C THR A 12 6.94 -2.16 -26.72
N GLY A 13 7.60 -1.40 -27.61
CA GLY A 13 6.98 -0.35 -28.42
C GLY A 13 6.47 0.84 -27.59
N ASP A 14 6.95 0.99 -26.36
CA ASP A 14 6.61 2.12 -25.49
C ASP A 14 7.46 3.34 -25.87
N THR A 15 7.07 4.53 -25.41
CA THR A 15 7.91 5.73 -25.53
C THR A 15 8.55 6.04 -24.18
N LEU A 16 9.77 6.59 -24.20
CA LEU A 16 10.46 6.94 -22.96
C LEU A 16 9.65 7.90 -22.07
N ALA A 17 8.91 8.84 -22.67
CA ALA A 17 8.06 9.79 -21.96
C ALA A 17 6.79 9.14 -21.37
N ALA A 18 6.20 8.16 -22.07
CA ALA A 18 5.08 7.39 -21.51
C ALA A 18 5.56 6.50 -20.35
N PHE A 19 6.72 5.86 -20.49
CA PHE A 19 7.34 5.09 -19.43
C PHE A 19 7.68 5.96 -18.21
N ALA A 20 8.30 7.14 -18.40
CA ALA A 20 8.64 8.08 -17.34
C ALA A 20 7.41 8.50 -16.51
N ARG A 21 6.31 8.84 -17.18
CA ARG A 21 5.03 9.15 -16.52
C ARG A 21 4.48 7.98 -15.72
N ARG A 22 4.56 6.76 -16.27
CA ARG A 22 4.10 5.53 -15.60
C ARG A 22 4.86 5.24 -14.31
N VAL A 23 6.17 5.48 -14.28
CA VAL A 23 6.98 5.29 -13.06
C VAL A 23 7.04 6.55 -12.18
N GLY A 24 6.38 7.64 -12.56
CA GLY A 24 6.37 8.90 -11.82
C GLY A 24 7.75 9.57 -11.74
N ALA A 25 8.47 9.61 -12.86
CA ALA A 25 9.76 10.26 -13.00
C ALA A 25 9.69 11.44 -14.00
N PRO A 26 10.45 12.52 -13.78
CA PRO A 26 10.62 13.56 -14.78
C PRO A 26 11.26 13.01 -16.07
N ASP A 27 10.78 13.46 -17.23
CA ASP A 27 11.28 13.01 -18.54
C ASP A 27 12.79 13.24 -18.70
N ASP A 28 13.32 14.37 -18.22
CA ASP A 28 14.74 14.70 -18.33
C ASP A 28 15.61 13.81 -17.43
N LEU A 29 15.11 13.43 -16.25
CA LEU A 29 15.79 12.45 -15.39
C LEU A 29 15.81 11.08 -16.07
N MET A 30 14.69 10.68 -16.68
CA MET A 30 14.61 9.39 -17.36
C MET A 30 15.54 9.30 -18.58
N LYS A 31 15.67 10.38 -19.35
CA LYS A 31 16.66 10.50 -20.43
C LYS A 31 18.09 10.40 -19.88
N ALA A 32 18.39 11.09 -18.78
CA ALA A 32 19.70 11.03 -18.16
C ALA A 32 20.04 9.62 -17.64
N ILE A 33 19.06 8.88 -17.12
CA ILE A 33 19.22 7.48 -16.70
C ILE A 33 19.53 6.58 -17.89
N VAL A 34 18.72 6.65 -18.95
CA VAL A 34 18.94 5.86 -20.17
C VAL A 34 20.26 6.20 -20.87
N ALA A 35 20.74 7.43 -20.72
CA ALA A 35 22.04 7.87 -21.23
C ALA A 35 23.23 7.53 -20.31
N ASP A 36 23.03 6.80 -19.21
CA ASP A 36 24.05 6.52 -18.19
C ASP A 36 24.67 7.78 -17.55
N GLN A 37 23.98 8.93 -17.64
CA GLN A 37 24.43 10.22 -17.09
C GLN A 37 23.94 10.47 -15.66
N ALA A 38 22.88 9.78 -15.26
CA ALA A 38 22.33 9.83 -13.91
C ALA A 38 21.96 8.42 -13.46
N ALA A 39 22.17 8.12 -12.18
CA ALA A 39 21.59 6.91 -11.61
C ALA A 39 20.19 7.23 -11.07
N PRO A 40 19.21 6.33 -11.22
CA PRO A 40 17.97 6.45 -10.48
C PRO A 40 18.25 6.39 -8.97
N ASP A 41 17.48 7.13 -8.18
CA ASP A 41 17.42 6.85 -6.75
C ASP A 41 16.82 5.44 -6.52
N PRO A 42 17.05 4.80 -5.36
CA PRO A 42 16.55 3.45 -5.11
C PRO A 42 15.03 3.29 -5.21
N MET A 43 14.24 4.33 -4.93
CA MET A 43 12.79 4.27 -5.06
C MET A 43 12.36 4.29 -6.52
N LEU A 44 13.00 5.13 -7.34
CA LEU A 44 12.81 5.16 -8.78
C LEU A 44 13.27 3.85 -9.43
N ALA A 45 14.46 3.35 -9.07
CA ALA A 45 14.96 2.07 -9.56
C ALA A 45 13.95 0.94 -9.29
N ARG A 46 13.34 0.92 -8.09
CA ARG A 46 12.32 -0.08 -7.79
C ARG A 46 11.04 0.09 -8.63
N ARG A 47 10.56 1.32 -8.81
CA ARG A 47 9.40 1.59 -9.68
C ARG A 47 9.65 1.13 -11.12
N ILE A 48 10.88 1.27 -11.61
CA ILE A 48 11.28 0.77 -12.92
C ILE A 48 11.27 -0.77 -12.95
N VAL A 49 11.83 -1.45 -11.94
CA VAL A 49 11.79 -2.92 -11.83
C VAL A 49 10.35 -3.44 -11.81
N ASP A 50 9.48 -2.81 -11.00
CA ASP A 50 8.09 -3.21 -10.88
C ASP A 50 7.33 -2.94 -12.20
N ALA A 51 7.56 -1.81 -12.87
CA ALA A 51 6.93 -1.46 -14.15
C ALA A 51 7.42 -2.30 -15.35
N THR A 52 8.60 -2.90 -15.23
CA THR A 52 9.15 -3.85 -16.21
C THR A 52 8.85 -5.31 -15.85
N CYS A 53 8.07 -5.56 -14.79
CA CYS A 53 7.78 -6.91 -14.29
C CYS A 53 9.06 -7.73 -14.02
N GLY A 54 10.14 -7.08 -13.62
CA GLY A 54 11.43 -7.72 -13.36
C GLY A 54 12.28 -8.02 -14.60
N ALA A 55 11.86 -7.63 -15.81
CA ALA A 55 12.69 -7.76 -17.01
C ALA A 55 14.01 -6.96 -16.90
N ILE A 56 13.98 -5.88 -16.12
CA ILE A 56 15.17 -5.16 -15.67
C ILE A 56 15.28 -5.35 -14.17
N SER A 57 16.41 -5.89 -13.73
CA SER A 57 16.71 -6.08 -12.32
C SER A 57 17.18 -4.79 -11.65
N PHE A 58 16.99 -4.72 -10.34
CA PHE A 58 17.48 -3.60 -9.53
C PHE A 58 19.01 -3.47 -9.64
N GLU A 59 19.72 -4.59 -9.67
CA GLU A 59 21.18 -4.63 -9.81
C GLU A 59 21.64 -4.06 -11.15
N GLN A 60 20.92 -4.32 -12.24
CA GLN A 60 21.22 -3.73 -13.56
C GLN A 60 21.03 -2.21 -13.60
N LEU A 61 20.12 -1.65 -12.79
CA LEU A 61 19.91 -0.20 -12.71
C LEU A 61 20.88 0.50 -11.75
N MET A 62 21.46 -0.25 -10.80
CA MET A 62 22.32 0.27 -9.74
C MET A 62 23.79 -0.14 -9.89
N SER A 63 24.13 -0.89 -10.94
CA SER A 63 25.46 -1.49 -11.14
C SER A 63 26.57 -0.43 -11.14
N GLY A 64 27.61 -0.65 -10.32
CA GLY A 64 28.75 0.26 -10.18
C GLY A 64 28.73 1.15 -8.94
N ARG A 65 27.73 0.99 -8.06
CA ARG A 65 27.67 1.64 -6.74
C ARG A 65 27.62 0.58 -5.65
N GLU A 66 28.18 0.89 -4.47
CA GLU A 66 28.00 0.07 -3.29
C GLU A 66 26.51 -0.20 -3.13
N THR A 67 26.14 -1.48 -3.25
CA THR A 67 24.80 -1.97 -2.98
C THR A 67 24.54 -1.68 -1.52
N VAL A 68 23.92 -0.54 -1.24
CA VAL A 68 23.20 -0.35 0.01
C VAL A 68 22.14 -1.43 -0.02
N VAL A 69 22.40 -2.52 0.71
CA VAL A 69 21.38 -3.47 1.12
C VAL A 69 20.39 -2.60 1.89
N LEU A 70 19.38 -2.12 1.17
CA LEU A 70 18.25 -1.42 1.72
C LEU A 70 17.56 -2.44 2.60
N ASP A 71 17.87 -2.35 3.88
CA ASP A 71 17.23 -3.11 4.92
C ASP A 71 15.72 -2.94 4.73
N LEU A 72 15.05 -4.01 4.31
CA LEU A 72 13.60 -4.03 4.10
C LEU A 72 12.85 -3.63 5.39
N SER A 73 13.54 -3.69 6.53
CA SER A 73 13.10 -3.18 7.84
C SER A 73 13.01 -1.66 7.91
N GLN A 74 13.92 -0.92 7.24
CA GLN A 74 13.91 0.55 7.21
C GLN A 74 12.86 1.13 6.25
N ARG A 75 12.26 0.28 5.39
CA ARG A 75 11.16 0.64 4.50
C ARG A 75 9.80 0.80 5.21
N LEU A 76 9.73 0.62 6.53
CA LEU A 76 8.47 0.60 7.27
C LEU A 76 8.12 1.87 8.04
N THR A 77 9.02 2.85 8.15
CA THR A 77 8.83 3.95 9.10
C THR A 77 8.33 5.26 8.49
N ALA A 78 8.32 5.41 7.16
CA ALA A 78 8.19 6.75 6.56
C ALA A 78 6.95 6.98 5.66
N ASP A 79 6.10 5.99 5.41
CA ASP A 79 4.88 6.24 4.62
C ASP A 79 3.64 5.59 5.23
N SER A 80 2.97 6.37 6.07
CA SER A 80 1.64 6.18 6.65
C SER A 80 1.47 4.98 7.59
N ALA A 81 2.16 4.98 8.74
CA ALA A 81 1.64 4.26 9.90
C ALA A 81 0.22 4.79 10.16
N LEU A 82 -0.79 3.92 10.10
CA LEU A 82 -2.16 4.34 10.42
C LEU A 82 -2.18 4.86 11.86
N ASP A 83 -2.87 5.97 12.08
CA ASP A 83 -3.08 6.47 13.43
C ASP A 83 -4.04 5.51 14.15
N LEU A 84 -3.50 4.72 15.08
CA LEU A 84 -4.24 3.67 15.77
C LEU A 84 -5.39 4.26 16.60
N GLY A 85 -5.21 5.42 17.23
CA GLY A 85 -6.25 6.05 18.04
C GLY A 85 -7.43 6.54 17.18
N ARG A 86 -7.13 7.13 16.03
CA ARG A 86 -8.15 7.51 15.04
C ARG A 86 -8.84 6.30 14.43
N LEU A 87 -8.08 5.24 14.15
CA LEU A 87 -8.62 4.01 13.57
C LEU A 87 -9.54 3.29 14.56
N ALA A 88 -9.13 3.14 15.82
CA ALA A 88 -9.97 2.57 16.88
C ALA A 88 -11.26 3.37 17.07
N THR A 89 -11.17 4.71 17.07
CA THR A 89 -12.34 5.59 17.14
C THR A 89 -13.29 5.38 15.97
N ALA A 90 -12.76 5.36 14.74
CA ALA A 90 -13.56 5.16 13.53
C ALA A 90 -14.24 3.79 13.50
N ILE A 91 -13.54 2.73 13.90
CA ILE A 91 -14.10 1.37 14.02
C ILE A 91 -15.22 1.37 15.05
N ARG A 92 -14.98 1.87 16.27
CA ARG A 92 -15.96 1.90 17.35
C ARG A 92 -17.25 2.64 16.97
N GLU A 93 -17.12 3.81 16.37
CA GLU A 93 -18.28 4.61 15.95
C GLU A 93 -19.08 3.93 14.84
N SER A 94 -18.39 3.38 13.82
CA SER A 94 -19.06 2.64 12.76
C SER A 94 -19.76 1.37 13.27
N TYR A 95 -19.15 0.71 14.25
CA TYR A 95 -19.70 -0.49 14.86
C TYR A 95 -20.95 -0.16 15.69
N ALA A 96 -20.89 0.88 16.52
CA ALA A 96 -22.02 1.30 17.34
C ALA A 96 -23.22 1.81 16.51
N GLU A 97 -22.96 2.36 15.32
CA GLU A 97 -24.00 2.79 14.38
C GLU A 97 -24.66 1.60 13.66
N ALA A 98 -23.86 0.59 13.28
CA ALA A 98 -24.34 -0.56 12.52
C ALA A 98 -24.92 -1.68 13.38
N PHE A 99 -24.51 -1.78 14.65
CA PHE A 99 -24.84 -2.91 15.52
C PHE A 99 -25.24 -2.46 16.92
N GLU A 100 -26.35 -3.00 17.43
CA GLU A 100 -26.86 -2.73 18.79
C GLU A 100 -26.11 -3.53 19.89
N VAL A 101 -24.90 -4.01 19.60
CA VAL A 101 -24.09 -4.82 20.52
C VAL A 101 -23.06 -3.94 21.22
N ARG A 102 -23.02 -4.00 22.55
CA ARG A 102 -21.98 -3.31 23.33
C ARG A 102 -20.74 -4.18 23.45
N ILE A 103 -19.62 -3.60 23.04
CA ILE A 103 -18.30 -4.22 23.11
C ILE A 103 -17.37 -3.34 23.96
N PRO A 104 -16.49 -3.92 24.80
CA PRO A 104 -15.49 -3.17 25.55
C PRO A 104 -14.59 -2.31 24.64
N SER A 105 -14.19 -1.12 25.10
CA SER A 105 -13.37 -0.22 24.28
C SER A 105 -12.01 -0.81 23.87
N ALA A 106 -11.42 -1.65 24.74
CA ALA A 106 -10.14 -2.31 24.47
C ALA A 106 -10.17 -3.24 23.24
N GLU A 107 -11.33 -3.81 22.90
CA GLU A 107 -11.46 -4.64 21.70
C GLU A 107 -11.28 -3.82 20.42
N PHE A 108 -11.67 -2.55 20.43
CA PHE A 108 -11.48 -1.67 19.27
C PHE A 108 -10.04 -1.23 19.10
N ASP A 109 -9.26 -1.17 20.18
CA ASP A 109 -7.81 -0.92 20.12
C ASP A 109 -7.10 -2.14 19.49
N ILE A 110 -7.42 -3.35 19.95
CA ILE A 110 -6.93 -4.61 19.38
C ILE A 110 -7.33 -4.72 17.89
N ALA A 111 -8.57 -4.36 17.56
CA ALA A 111 -9.06 -4.33 16.19
C ALA A 111 -8.24 -3.37 15.31
N ALA A 112 -7.97 -2.16 15.81
CA ALA A 112 -7.18 -1.16 15.09
C ALA A 112 -5.75 -1.66 14.83
N GLU A 113 -5.11 -2.27 15.82
CA GLU A 113 -3.79 -2.90 15.66
C GLU A 113 -3.81 -4.00 14.60
N ALA A 114 -4.78 -4.92 14.67
CA ALA A 114 -4.93 -6.01 13.71
C ALA A 114 -5.13 -5.48 12.27
N VAL A 115 -5.96 -4.45 12.11
CA VAL A 115 -6.20 -3.79 10.82
C VAL A 115 -4.94 -3.10 10.32
N ALA A 116 -4.22 -2.37 11.18
CA ALA A 116 -2.98 -1.69 10.80
C ALA A 116 -1.90 -2.67 10.34
N HIS A 117 -1.72 -3.77 11.08
CA HIS A 117 -0.79 -4.83 10.69
C HIS A 117 -1.20 -5.50 9.37
N THR A 118 -2.49 -5.78 9.19
CA THR A 118 -3.01 -6.37 7.94
C THR A 118 -2.86 -5.41 6.76
N TYR A 119 -3.19 -4.13 6.95
CA TYR A 119 -3.02 -3.08 5.95
C TYR A 119 -1.56 -2.96 5.54
N ALA A 120 -0.64 -2.91 6.52
CA ALA A 120 0.80 -2.86 6.27
C ALA A 120 1.32 -4.13 5.56
N ALA A 121 0.85 -5.32 5.95
CA ALA A 121 1.23 -6.57 5.31
C ALA A 121 0.75 -6.64 3.86
N LEU A 122 -0.52 -6.33 3.60
CA LEU A 122 -1.08 -6.26 2.25
C LEU A 122 -0.36 -5.19 1.42
N ALA A 123 0.01 -4.07 2.03
CA ALA A 123 0.76 -3.03 1.39
C ALA A 123 2.16 -3.48 0.92
N ARG A 124 2.78 -4.46 1.59
CA ARG A 124 4.08 -5.01 1.19
C ARG A 124 4.00 -5.92 -0.03
N VAL A 125 2.87 -6.59 -0.22
CA VAL A 125 2.72 -7.62 -1.27
C VAL A 125 1.87 -7.14 -2.45
N THR A 126 1.37 -5.91 -2.40
CA THR A 126 0.51 -5.33 -3.45
C THR A 126 0.84 -3.86 -3.71
N SER A 127 0.53 -3.39 -4.92
CA SER A 127 0.66 -1.97 -5.31
C SER A 127 -0.53 -1.11 -4.88
N GLU A 128 -1.69 -1.70 -4.55
CA GLU A 128 -2.86 -0.88 -4.17
C GLU A 128 -2.72 -0.29 -2.76
N ARG A 129 -3.17 0.95 -2.62
CA ARG A 129 -3.15 1.77 -1.39
C ARG A 129 -4.49 2.48 -1.21
N GLY A 130 -4.71 3.04 -0.01
CA GLY A 130 -5.83 3.92 0.27
C GLY A 130 -7.11 3.20 0.71
N ALA A 131 -8.27 3.85 0.47
CA ALA A 131 -9.55 3.48 1.06
C ALA A 131 -9.97 2.02 0.79
N GLY A 132 -9.80 1.52 -0.43
CA GLY A 132 -10.13 0.13 -0.77
C GLY A 132 -9.27 -0.89 -0.03
N ARG A 133 -7.99 -0.59 0.16
CA ARG A 133 -7.05 -1.45 0.91
C ARG A 133 -7.38 -1.45 2.40
N LEU A 134 -7.77 -0.30 2.95
CA LEU A 134 -8.22 -0.19 4.34
C LEU A 134 -9.52 -0.99 4.55
N ALA A 135 -10.48 -0.89 3.63
CA ALA A 135 -11.70 -1.69 3.66
C ALA A 135 -11.42 -3.20 3.63
N GLN A 136 -10.45 -3.63 2.82
CA GLN A 136 -10.04 -5.03 2.75
C GLN A 136 -9.44 -5.53 4.07
N ALA A 137 -8.66 -4.70 4.76
CA ALA A 137 -8.10 -5.03 6.07
C ALA A 137 -9.16 -5.05 7.19
N LEU A 138 -10.14 -4.12 7.13
CA LEU A 138 -11.22 -3.99 8.13
C LEU A 138 -12.21 -5.15 8.10
N ARG A 139 -12.61 -5.60 6.89
CA ARG A 139 -13.68 -6.58 6.72
C ARG A 139 -13.49 -7.89 7.50
N PRO A 140 -12.32 -8.57 7.49
CA PRO A 140 -12.14 -9.78 8.28
C PRO A 140 -12.16 -9.50 9.79
N VAL A 141 -11.58 -8.38 10.24
CA VAL A 141 -11.51 -8.02 11.66
C VAL A 141 -12.90 -7.76 12.24
N LEU A 142 -13.70 -6.91 11.58
CA LEU A 142 -15.08 -6.64 12.00
C LEU A 142 -15.95 -7.92 12.00
N ARG A 143 -15.73 -8.83 11.04
CA ARG A 143 -16.44 -10.11 11.00
C ARG A 143 -16.14 -10.98 12.21
N GLU A 144 -14.87 -11.07 12.64
CA GLU A 144 -14.52 -11.87 13.83
C GLU A 144 -15.05 -11.23 15.12
N ILE A 145 -14.96 -9.90 15.25
CA ILE A 145 -15.53 -9.18 16.41
C ILE A 145 -17.03 -9.48 16.57
N LEU A 146 -17.78 -9.45 15.47
CA LEU A 146 -19.22 -9.77 15.45
C LEU A 146 -19.49 -11.22 15.92
N LYS A 147 -18.72 -12.18 15.39
CA LYS A 147 -18.84 -13.59 15.78
C LYS A 147 -18.58 -13.80 17.27
N ASP A 148 -17.53 -13.20 17.81
CA ASP A 148 -17.12 -13.37 19.19
C ASP A 148 -18.13 -12.75 20.18
N HIS A 149 -18.85 -11.71 19.74
CA HIS A 149 -19.77 -10.95 20.59
C HIS A 149 -21.25 -11.25 20.31
N GLY A 150 -21.55 -12.38 19.65
CA GLY A 150 -22.90 -12.91 19.51
C GLY A 150 -23.79 -12.16 18.51
N ALA A 151 -23.23 -11.19 17.77
CA ALA A 151 -23.87 -10.68 16.57
C ALA A 151 -23.62 -11.70 15.46
N LEU A 152 -24.54 -12.63 15.25
CA LEU A 152 -24.54 -13.43 14.02
C LEU A 152 -24.36 -12.46 12.85
N PRO A 153 -23.40 -12.69 11.91
CA PRO A 153 -23.24 -11.87 10.72
C PRO A 153 -24.41 -12.17 9.77
N GLY A 154 -25.63 -11.86 10.22
CA GLY A 154 -26.85 -12.17 9.51
C GLY A 154 -27.05 -11.26 8.31
N ASP A 155 -26.46 -10.06 8.35
CA ASP A 155 -26.55 -9.12 7.25
C ASP A 155 -25.15 -8.73 6.72
N PRO A 156 -24.72 -9.35 5.61
CA PRO A 156 -23.53 -8.94 4.87
C PRO A 156 -23.56 -7.46 4.47
N GLN A 157 -24.74 -6.85 4.29
CA GLN A 157 -24.86 -5.43 3.95
C GLN A 157 -24.53 -4.54 5.14
N ALA A 158 -24.98 -4.88 6.34
CA ALA A 158 -24.64 -4.16 7.57
C ALA A 158 -23.12 -4.18 7.85
N LEU A 159 -22.47 -5.34 7.65
CA LEU A 159 -21.00 -5.44 7.75
C LEU A 159 -20.30 -4.56 6.72
N GLU A 160 -20.74 -4.59 5.47
CA GLU A 160 -20.13 -3.79 4.41
C GLU A 160 -20.35 -2.28 4.65
N ALA A 161 -21.54 -1.89 5.10
CA ALA A 161 -21.84 -0.52 5.49
C ALA A 161 -20.94 -0.05 6.64
N ALA A 162 -20.76 -0.87 7.69
CA ALA A 162 -19.87 -0.56 8.80
C ALA A 162 -18.41 -0.38 8.33
N VAL A 163 -17.93 -1.25 7.43
CA VAL A 163 -16.58 -1.14 6.83
C VAL A 163 -16.42 0.19 6.09
N LEU A 164 -17.35 0.54 5.22
CA LEU A 164 -17.27 1.78 4.43
C LEU A 164 -17.35 3.02 5.32
N THR A 165 -18.25 3.02 6.30
CA THR A 165 -18.39 4.09 7.30
C THR A 165 -17.10 4.26 8.11
N ALA A 166 -16.47 3.17 8.56
CA ALA A 166 -15.19 3.24 9.27
C ALA A 166 -14.08 3.87 8.42
N VAL A 167 -13.99 3.47 7.15
CA VAL A 167 -13.01 4.03 6.20
C VAL A 167 -13.24 5.53 5.97
N GLU A 168 -14.49 5.94 5.80
CA GLU A 168 -14.85 7.35 5.59
C GLU A 168 -14.56 8.19 6.84
N ARG A 169 -14.94 7.70 8.03
CA ARG A 169 -14.65 8.37 9.31
C ARG A 169 -13.16 8.51 9.55
N TYR A 170 -12.39 7.44 9.35
CA TYR A 170 -10.94 7.48 9.51
C TYR A 170 -10.28 8.56 8.65
N ARG A 171 -10.77 8.77 7.42
CA ARG A 171 -10.25 9.80 6.50
C ARG A 171 -10.66 11.23 6.86
N ARG A 172 -11.69 11.42 7.68
CA ARG A 172 -12.21 12.73 8.09
C ARG A 172 -11.66 13.24 9.43
N LEU A 173 -11.25 12.31 10.29
CA LEU A 173 -10.57 12.63 11.55
C LEU A 173 -9.19 13.27 11.30
#